data_AF-A0A397FTE7-F1
#
_entry.id   AF-A0A397FTE7-F1
#
_cell.length_a   1.000
_cell.length_b   1.000
_cell.length_c   1.000
_cell.angle_alpha   90.00
_cell.angle_beta   90.00
_cell.angle_gamma   90.00
#
_symmetry.space_group_name_H-M   'P 1'
#
loop_
_entity.id
_entity.type
_entity.pdbx_description
1 polymer ?
#
loop_
_entity_poly.entity_id
_entity_poly.type
_entity_poly.pdbx_seq_one_letter_code
_entity_poly.pdbx_strand_id
1 'polypeptide(L)'
;MISKNIKIALSVLKISIMEKLKSSAQGNLLDQITEPYLRNDLPSLEIGERVKVIMRTQSKENKEVHSSSFEGTIIAQKRKKQISYNFTVLHESNKLIVKQVFSYHSPLIAGIKKLGKINQKVRQAKLYSWERKLVARKAGE
;
A
#
# COMPACT_ATOMS: atom_id res chain seq x y z
N MET A 1 45.63 26.71 2.35
CA MET A 1 45.40 25.79 1.21
C MET A 1 45.53 24.36 1.73
N ILE A 2 44.44 23.60 1.84
CA ILE A 2 44.51 22.19 2.24
C ILE A 2 45.23 21.42 1.13
N SER A 3 46.33 20.77 1.46
CA SER A 3 47.19 20.08 0.49
C SER A 3 46.38 19.04 -0.29
N LYS A 4 46.67 18.88 -1.59
CA LYS A 4 45.99 17.92 -2.47
C LYS A 4 45.97 16.50 -1.88
N ASN A 5 47.00 16.13 -1.13
CA ASN A 5 47.15 14.82 -0.50
C ASN A 5 46.07 14.54 0.57
N ILE A 6 45.67 15.54 1.35
CA ILE A 6 44.62 15.38 2.37
C ILE A 6 43.25 15.16 1.71
N LYS A 7 42.97 15.86 0.60
CA LYS A 7 41.73 15.67 -0.16
C LYS A 7 41.63 14.27 -0.79
N ILE A 8 42.75 13.75 -1.31
CA ILE A 8 42.82 12.41 -1.89
C ILE A 8 42.59 11.36 -0.79
N ALA A 9 43.26 11.50 0.35
CA ALA A 9 43.07 10.60 1.49
C ALA A 9 41.62 10.59 1.99
N LEU A 10 40.98 11.75 2.11
CA LEU A 10 39.57 11.87 2.47
C LEU A 10 38.64 11.20 1.45
N SER A 11 38.93 11.32 0.14
CA SER A 11 38.12 10.66 -0.89
C SER A 11 38.24 9.14 -0.82
N VAL A 12 39.44 8.60 -0.61
CA VAL A 12 39.68 7.16 -0.49
C VAL A 12 39.02 6.62 0.78
N LEU A 13 39.14 7.35 1.90
CA LEU A 13 38.47 6.99 3.15
C LEU A 13 36.95 6.96 2.96
N LYS A 14 36.39 7.95 2.25
CA LYS A 14 34.96 8.04 1.94
C LYS A 14 34.50 6.87 1.07
N ILE A 15 35.28 6.49 0.06
CA ILE A 15 34.99 5.32 -0.80
C ILE A 15 35.00 4.04 0.03
N SER A 16 36.03 3.82 0.84
CA SER A 16 36.16 2.64 1.71
C SER A 16 35.03 2.54 2.74
N ILE A 17 34.63 3.66 3.34
CA ILE A 17 33.48 3.73 4.26
C ILE A 17 32.18 3.37 3.52
N MET A 18 31.97 3.88 2.31
CA MET A 18 30.78 3.57 1.50
C MET A 18 30.74 2.09 1.09
N GLU A 19 31.90 1.48 0.85
CA GLU A 19 32.05 0.06 0.53
C GLU A 19 31.76 -0.84 1.75
N LYS A 20 32.27 -0.45 2.94
CA LYS A 20 31.94 -1.11 4.22
C LYS A 20 30.48 -0.97 4.60
N LEU A 21 29.85 0.18 4.30
CA LEU A 21 28.42 0.37 4.53
C LEU A 21 27.59 -0.53 3.61
N LYS A 22 27.99 -0.72 2.35
CA LYS A 22 27.36 -1.69 1.43
C LYS A 22 27.46 -3.13 1.91
N SER A 23 28.61 -3.56 2.46
CA SER A 23 28.78 -4.95 2.94
C SER A 23 28.12 -5.21 4.31
N SER A 24 28.02 -4.19 5.18
CA SER A 24 27.23 -4.26 6.41
C SER A 24 25.73 -4.21 6.18
N ALA A 25 25.30 -3.64 5.04
CA ALA A 25 23.94 -3.66 4.54
C ALA A 25 23.74 -4.85 3.60
N GLN A 26 24.00 -6.06 4.09
CA GLN A 26 23.33 -7.23 3.51
C GLN A 26 21.83 -7.03 3.77
N GLY A 27 21.16 -6.34 2.84
CA GLY A 27 19.71 -6.19 2.86
C GLY A 27 19.10 -7.57 3.01
N ASN A 28 18.06 -7.66 3.84
CA ASN A 28 17.42 -8.92 4.21
C ASN A 28 17.21 -9.75 2.93
N LEU A 29 17.66 -11.01 2.90
CA LEU A 29 17.61 -11.83 1.67
C LEU A 29 16.21 -11.85 1.03
N LEU A 30 15.19 -11.77 1.88
CA LEU A 30 13.78 -11.65 1.49
C LEU A 30 13.48 -10.38 0.70
N ASP A 31 14.12 -9.25 1.00
CA ASP A 31 13.91 -7.99 0.29
C ASP A 31 14.46 -8.09 -1.14
N GLN A 32 15.62 -8.74 -1.33
CA GLN A 32 16.20 -8.98 -2.67
C GLN A 32 15.30 -9.87 -3.54
N ILE A 33 14.69 -10.90 -2.93
CA ILE A 33 13.76 -11.80 -3.63
C ILE A 33 12.44 -11.10 -3.98
N THR A 34 11.99 -10.16 -3.14
CA THR A 34 10.67 -9.52 -3.28
C THR A 34 10.68 -8.24 -4.12
N GLU A 35 11.85 -7.63 -4.31
CA GLU A 35 12.06 -6.43 -5.13
C GLU A 35 11.41 -6.49 -6.53
N PRO A 36 11.49 -7.59 -7.30
CA PRO A 36 10.88 -7.68 -8.64
C PRO A 36 9.35 -7.63 -8.63
N TYR A 37 8.73 -7.96 -7.49
CA TYR A 37 7.28 -8.01 -7.32
C TYR A 37 6.71 -6.70 -6.75
N LEU A 38 7.56 -5.74 -6.39
CA LEU A 38 7.11 -4.41 -5.98
C LEU A 38 6.58 -3.64 -7.18
N ARG A 39 5.47 -2.95 -6.95
CA ARG A 39 4.78 -2.12 -7.94
C ARG A 39 4.72 -0.68 -7.47
N ASN A 40 5.08 0.24 -8.38
CA ASN A 40 5.14 1.69 -8.14
C ASN A 40 4.19 2.49 -9.05
N ASP A 41 3.39 1.80 -9.88
CA ASP A 41 2.46 2.42 -10.83
C ASP A 41 1.13 2.90 -10.20
N LEU A 42 0.84 2.44 -8.98
CA LEU A 42 -0.38 2.77 -8.24
C LEU A 42 -0.18 4.02 -7.36
N PRO A 43 -1.26 4.77 -7.07
CA PRO A 43 -1.16 5.95 -6.23
C PRO A 43 -0.94 5.60 -4.75
N SER A 44 -0.14 6.41 -4.04
CA SER A 44 0.00 6.30 -2.58
C SER A 44 -1.36 6.46 -1.91
N LEU A 45 -1.73 5.52 -1.04
CA LEU A 45 -3.02 5.53 -0.36
C LEU A 45 -2.90 5.99 1.08
N GLU A 46 -3.96 6.63 1.59
CA GLU A 46 -4.10 7.01 2.99
C GLU A 46 -5.42 6.52 3.60
N ILE A 47 -5.44 6.36 4.92
CA ILE A 47 -6.65 6.03 5.68
C ILE A 47 -7.64 7.20 5.57
N GLY A 48 -8.91 6.88 5.33
CA GLY A 48 -9.98 7.86 5.11
C GLY A 48 -10.11 8.34 3.66
N GLU A 49 -9.23 7.92 2.73
CA GLU A 49 -9.46 8.16 1.30
C GLU A 49 -10.58 7.27 0.76
N ARG A 50 -11.40 7.82 -0.15
CA ARG A 50 -12.34 7.05 -0.96
C ARG A 50 -11.66 6.63 -2.25
N VAL A 51 -11.74 5.35 -2.56
CA VAL A 51 -11.08 4.74 -3.72
C VAL A 51 -12.01 3.80 -4.45
N LYS A 52 -11.80 3.70 -5.77
CA LYS A 52 -12.34 2.63 -6.61
C LYS A 52 -11.19 1.73 -7.03
N VAL A 53 -11.17 0.51 -6.52
CA VAL A 53 -10.19 -0.52 -6.86
C VAL A 53 -10.74 -1.32 -8.03
N ILE A 54 -9.97 -1.43 -9.12
CA ILE A 54 -10.33 -2.22 -10.30
C ILE A 54 -9.50 -3.49 -10.27
N MET A 55 -10.16 -4.64 -10.27
CA MET A 55 -9.53 -5.96 -10.25
C MET A 55 -9.83 -6.74 -11.52
N ARG A 56 -8.83 -7.47 -12.00
CA ARG A 56 -9.01 -8.51 -13.01
C ARG A 56 -9.51 -9.76 -12.29
N THR A 57 -10.67 -10.24 -12.68
CA THR A 57 -11.30 -11.43 -12.13
C THR A 57 -11.60 -12.38 -13.27
N GLN A 58 -11.21 -13.64 -13.12
CA GLN A 58 -11.58 -14.69 -14.08
C GLN A 58 -12.91 -15.30 -13.67
N SER A 59 -13.83 -15.47 -14.63
CA SER A 59 -15.05 -16.23 -14.40
C SER A 59 -14.69 -17.72 -14.26
N LYS A 60 -15.38 -18.43 -13.36
CA LYS A 60 -15.15 -19.87 -13.14
C LYS A 60 -15.57 -20.72 -14.35
N GLU A 61 -16.53 -20.24 -15.14
CA GLU A 61 -17.14 -21.01 -16.23
C GLU A 61 -16.38 -20.86 -17.56
N ASN A 62 -16.02 -19.63 -17.97
CA ASN A 62 -15.56 -19.39 -19.35
C ASN A 62 -14.07 -19.00 -19.47
N LYS A 63 -13.28 -19.00 -18.39
CA LYS A 63 -11.86 -18.53 -18.37
C LYS A 63 -11.65 -17.09 -18.87
N GLU A 64 -12.72 -16.36 -19.18
CA GLU A 64 -12.66 -14.97 -19.61
C GLU A 64 -12.28 -14.06 -18.44
N VAL A 65 -11.44 -13.07 -18.73
CA VAL A 65 -11.00 -12.07 -17.75
C VAL A 65 -11.96 -10.88 -17.81
N HIS A 66 -12.73 -10.68 -16.74
CA HIS A 66 -13.56 -9.50 -16.55
C HIS A 66 -12.90 -8.52 -15.56
N SER A 67 -13.23 -7.23 -15.68
CA SER A 67 -12.77 -6.20 -14.74
C SER A 67 -13.86 -5.87 -13.72
N SER A 68 -13.73 -6.41 -12.51
CA SER A 68 -14.61 -6.05 -11.40
C SER A 68 -14.11 -4.77 -10.72
N SER A 69 -15.01 -3.99 -10.11
CA SER A 69 -14.61 -2.81 -9.36
C SER A 69 -15.25 -2.78 -7.98
N PHE A 70 -14.46 -2.42 -6.97
CA PHE A 70 -14.90 -2.24 -5.60
C PHE A 70 -14.62 -0.81 -5.16
N GLU A 71 -15.68 -0.07 -4.82
CA GLU A 71 -15.59 1.30 -4.34
C GLU A 71 -15.80 1.35 -2.83
N GLY A 72 -14.99 2.13 -2.12
CA GLY A 72 -15.28 2.42 -0.72
C GLY A 72 -14.20 3.27 -0.07
N THR A 73 -14.22 3.30 1.26
CA THR A 73 -13.27 4.09 2.06
C THR A 73 -12.20 3.20 2.65
N ILE A 74 -10.94 3.63 2.58
CA ILE A 74 -9.82 2.92 3.20
C ILE A 74 -9.90 3.09 4.71
N ILE A 75 -10.14 1.99 5.43
CA ILE A 75 -10.29 2.00 6.89
C ILE A 75 -9.04 1.52 7.63
N ALA A 76 -8.18 0.76 6.97
CA ALA A 76 -6.96 0.23 7.57
C ALA A 76 -5.88 -0.02 6.52
N GLN A 77 -4.62 0.13 6.94
CA GLN A 77 -3.43 -0.21 6.16
C GLN A 77 -2.46 -0.98 7.06
N LYS A 78 -1.72 -1.92 6.48
CA LYS A 78 -0.70 -2.72 7.18
C LYS A 78 0.54 -2.85 6.31
N ARG A 79 1.73 -2.66 6.90
CA ARG A 79 3.04 -2.92 6.26
C ARG A 79 3.27 -2.15 4.94
N LYS A 80 2.94 -0.85 4.91
CA LYS A 80 3.00 0.03 3.72
C LYS A 80 4.34 0.05 2.96
N LYS A 81 5.44 -0.33 3.61
CA LYS A 81 6.80 -0.34 3.02
C LYS A 81 7.26 -1.72 2.54
N GLN A 82 6.44 -2.77 2.70
CA GLN A 82 6.82 -4.15 2.39
C GLN A 82 5.95 -4.71 1.27
N ILE A 83 6.40 -5.78 0.64
CA ILE A 83 5.62 -6.52 -0.37
C ILE A 83 4.25 -7.00 0.18
N SER A 84 4.17 -7.25 1.49
CA SER A 84 2.93 -7.60 2.20
C SER A 84 2.08 -6.39 2.59
N TYR A 85 2.20 -5.28 1.84
CA TYR A 85 1.37 -4.10 2.02
C TYR A 85 -0.08 -4.42 1.66
N ASN A 86 -0.94 -4.41 2.68
CA ASN A 86 -2.37 -4.64 2.52
C ASN A 86 -3.15 -3.41 2.96
N PHE A 87 -4.26 -3.14 2.29
CA PHE A 87 -5.22 -2.11 2.67
C PHE A 87 -6.64 -2.68 2.69
N THR A 88 -7.47 -2.16 3.58
CA THR A 88 -8.86 -2.60 3.74
C THR A 88 -9.79 -1.49 3.31
N VAL A 89 -10.67 -1.80 2.37
CA VAL A 89 -11.69 -0.88 1.87
C VAL A 89 -13.04 -1.32 2.42
N LEU A 90 -13.78 -0.36 2.98
CA LEU A 90 -15.13 -0.53 3.48
C LEU A 90 -16.10 0.09 2.48
N HIS A 91 -17.00 -0.73 1.95
CA HIS A 91 -18.13 -0.31 1.13
C HIS A 91 -19.41 -0.35 1.97
N GLU A 92 -20.11 0.77 2.02
CA GLU A 92 -21.46 0.84 2.57
C GLU A 92 -22.44 0.72 1.40
N SER A 93 -23.16 -0.40 1.36
CA SER A 93 -24.31 -0.58 0.48
C SER A 93 -25.59 -0.30 1.28
N ASN A 94 -26.75 -0.28 0.61
CA ASN A 94 -28.00 0.15 1.23
C ASN A 94 -28.34 -0.62 2.51
N LYS A 95 -28.22 -1.96 2.49
CA LYS A 95 -28.57 -2.85 3.61
C LYS A 95 -27.39 -3.57 4.23
N LEU A 96 -26.22 -3.53 3.60
CA LEU A 96 -25.06 -4.34 3.98
C LEU A 96 -23.80 -3.50 3.95
N ILE A 97 -22.92 -3.81 4.88
CA ILE A 97 -21.58 -3.24 4.91
C ILE A 97 -20.62 -4.37 4.58
N VAL A 98 -19.85 -4.16 3.52
CA VAL A 98 -18.89 -5.13 3.02
C VAL A 98 -17.50 -4.54 3.16
N LYS A 99 -16.59 -5.32 3.72
CA LYS A 99 -15.17 -4.98 3.73
C LYS A 99 -14.39 -5.97 2.89
N GLN A 100 -13.44 -5.45 2.14
CA GLN A 100 -12.52 -6.26 1.36
C GLN A 100 -11.09 -5.83 1.63
N VAL A 101 -10.21 -6.81 1.76
CA VAL A 101 -8.77 -6.60 1.95
C VAL A 101 -8.09 -6.82 0.62
N PHE A 102 -7.24 -5.88 0.23
CA PHE A 102 -6.47 -5.92 -1.00
C PHE A 102 -4.98 -5.88 -0.68
N SER A 103 -4.19 -6.64 -1.43
CA SER A 103 -2.73 -6.54 -1.42
C SER A 103 -2.30 -5.54 -2.49
N TYR A 104 -1.63 -4.46 -2.10
CA TYR A 104 -1.31 -3.34 -2.99
C TYR A 104 -0.47 -3.75 -4.20
N HIS A 105 0.48 -4.68 -4.00
CA HIS A 105 1.35 -5.17 -5.06
C HIS A 105 0.75 -6.35 -5.86
N SER A 106 -0.52 -6.68 -5.68
CA SER A 106 -1.15 -7.79 -6.40
C SER A 106 -1.20 -7.52 -7.91
N PRO A 107 -0.82 -8.48 -8.77
CA PRO A 107 -0.96 -8.36 -10.23
C PRO A 107 -2.44 -8.35 -10.68
N LEU A 108 -3.35 -8.83 -9.82
CA LEU A 108 -4.78 -8.82 -10.08
C LEU A 108 -5.38 -7.41 -10.02
N ILE A 109 -4.72 -6.46 -9.36
CA ILE A 109 -5.16 -5.06 -9.37
C ILE A 109 -4.77 -4.44 -10.71
N ALA A 110 -5.79 -4.10 -11.50
CA ALA A 110 -5.63 -3.38 -12.77
C ALA A 110 -5.34 -1.89 -12.53
N GLY A 111 -5.96 -1.30 -11.51
CA GLY A 111 -5.75 0.09 -11.15
C GLY A 111 -6.51 0.52 -9.90
N ILE A 112 -6.12 1.65 -9.33
CA ILE A 112 -6.81 2.26 -8.19
C ILE A 112 -7.07 3.74 -8.51
N LYS A 113 -8.35 4.13 -8.52
CA LYS A 113 -8.76 5.52 -8.71
C LYS A 113 -9.09 6.15 -7.37
N LYS A 114 -8.47 7.30 -7.05
CA LYS A 114 -8.87 8.12 -5.91
C LYS A 114 -10.12 8.93 -6.27
N LEU A 115 -11.13 8.88 -5.42
CA LEU A 115 -12.39 9.59 -5.59
C LEU A 115 -12.49 10.81 -4.67
N GLY A 116 -11.72 10.83 -3.58
CA GLY A 116 -11.71 11.92 -2.61
C GLY A 116 -11.29 11.41 -1.24
N LYS A 117 -11.67 12.14 -0.19
CA LYS A 117 -11.48 11.75 1.21
C LYS A 117 -12.77 11.94 1.97
N ILE A 118 -12.90 11.27 3.11
CA ILE A 118 -13.99 11.57 4.05
C ILE A 118 -13.86 13.02 4.54
N ASN A 119 -15.00 13.68 4.79
CA ASN A 119 -15.02 15.06 5.27
C ASN A 119 -14.49 15.21 6.70
N GLN A 120 -14.45 14.11 7.45
CA GLN A 120 -14.02 14.11 8.85
C GLN A 120 -12.51 13.94 8.97
N LYS A 121 -11.89 14.69 9.87
CA LYS A 121 -10.47 14.52 10.19
C LYS A 121 -10.23 13.11 10.73
N VAL A 122 -9.37 12.34 10.05
CA VAL A 122 -8.93 11.02 10.49
C VAL A 122 -8.01 11.18 11.69
N ARG A 123 -8.42 10.60 12.83
CA ARG A 123 -7.67 10.65 14.11
C ARG A 123 -7.18 9.28 14.57
N GLN A 124 -7.62 8.21 13.91
CA GLN A 124 -7.26 6.84 14.25
C GLN A 124 -6.41 6.24 13.13
N ALA A 125 -5.40 5.44 13.50
CA ALA A 125 -4.62 4.67 12.53
C ALA A 125 -5.45 3.56 11.84
N LYS A 126 -6.58 3.14 12.45
CA LYS A 126 -7.56 2.23 11.84
C LYS A 126 -8.96 2.65 12.25
N LEU A 127 -9.86 2.76 11.27
CA LEU A 127 -11.22 3.27 11.44
C LEU A 127 -12.23 2.16 11.80
N TYR A 128 -11.83 1.15 12.58
CA TYR A 128 -12.74 0.10 13.03
C TYR A 128 -13.86 0.62 13.93
N SER A 129 -13.63 1.73 14.64
CA SER A 129 -14.70 2.38 15.39
C SER A 129 -15.79 2.93 14.47
N TRP A 130 -15.41 3.49 13.33
CA TRP A 130 -16.35 3.99 12.33
C TRP A 130 -17.12 2.84 11.66
N GLU A 131 -16.43 1.75 11.28
CA GLU A 131 -17.07 0.52 10.80
C GLU A 131 -18.16 0.03 11.76
N ARG A 132 -17.85 -0.12 13.05
CA ARG A 132 -18.83 -0.57 14.06
C ARG A 132 -20.04 0.36 14.17
N LYS A 133 -19.82 1.69 14.09
CA LYS A 133 -20.92 2.67 14.12
C LYS A 133 -21.83 2.54 12.91
N LEU A 134 -21.27 2.33 11.71
CA LEU A 134 -22.04 2.11 10.50
C LEU A 134 -22.88 0.82 10.60
N VAL A 135 -22.29 -0.27 11.10
CA VAL A 135 -23.00 -1.54 11.30
C VAL A 135 -24.16 -1.39 12.28
N ALA A 136 -23.92 -0.73 13.43
CA ALA A 136 -24.98 -0.49 14.41
C ALA A 136 -26.12 0.36 13.83
N ARG A 137 -25.78 1.39 13.03
CA ARG A 137 -26.78 2.22 12.34
C ARG A 137 -27.63 1.40 11.37
N LYS A 138 -27.02 0.49 10.61
CA LYS A 138 -27.73 -0.35 9.63
C LYS A 138 -28.54 -1.49 10.24
N ALA A 139 -28.18 -1.96 11.44
CA ALA A 139 -28.94 -2.99 12.15
C ALA A 139 -30.22 -2.45 12.79
N GLY A 140 -30.30 -1.13 13.03
CA GLY A 140 -31.48 -0.47 13.59
C GLY A 140 -32.40 0.16 12.54
N GLU A 141 -32.07 0.04 11.25
CA GLU A 141 -32.80 0.57 10.08
C GLU A 141 -33.59 -0.55 9.39
#